data_AF-A0A402AQT5-F1
#
_entry.id   AF-A0A402AQT5-F1
#
_cell.length_a   1.000
_cell.length_b   1.000
_cell.length_c   1.000
_cell.angle_alpha   90.00
_cell.angle_beta   90.00
_cell.angle_gamma   90.00
#
_symmetry.space_group_name_H-M   'P 1'
#
loop_
_entity.id
_entity.type
_entity.pdbx_description
1 polymer ?
#
loop_
_entity_poly.entity_id
_entity_poly.type
_entity_poly.pdbx_seq_one_letter_code
_entity_poly.pdbx_strand_id
1 'polypeptide(L)'
;MKSKSSTGMEQIEDALEKLRPAYHFFGHYGGPPQVRTDPNGVTLSVKLADLHWERGTFVLEKGSMGLLRWQNQEQHSFTVLDDPWLKEYNIHTWPHL
;
A
#
# COMPACT_ATOMS: atom_id res chain seq x y z
N MET A 1 -27.92 -26.56 -2.27
CA MET A 1 -27.69 -25.11 -2.08
C MET A 1 -26.28 -24.78 -2.56
N LYS A 2 -26.14 -23.96 -3.60
CA LYS A 2 -24.82 -23.52 -4.09
C LYS A 2 -24.29 -22.41 -3.16
N SER A 3 -23.01 -22.52 -2.82
CA SER A 3 -22.22 -21.64 -1.95
C SER A 3 -22.47 -20.16 -2.23
N LYS A 4 -22.76 -19.38 -1.18
CA LYS A 4 -22.62 -17.91 -1.20
C LYS A 4 -21.20 -17.60 -1.66
N SER A 5 -21.06 -16.81 -2.72
CA SER A 5 -19.80 -16.13 -3.00
C SER A 5 -19.64 -15.02 -1.96
N SER A 6 -19.06 -15.31 -0.80
CA SER A 6 -18.52 -14.24 0.03
C SER A 6 -17.46 -13.56 -0.82
N THR A 7 -17.68 -12.29 -1.14
CA THR A 7 -16.70 -11.53 -1.90
C THR A 7 -15.37 -11.54 -1.15
N GLY A 8 -14.22 -11.49 -1.83
CA GLY A 8 -12.91 -11.55 -1.17
C GLY A 8 -12.72 -10.47 -0.08
N MET A 9 -13.51 -9.39 -0.13
CA MET A 9 -13.55 -8.34 0.90
C MET A 9 -14.02 -8.84 2.26
N GLU A 10 -15.06 -9.67 2.34
CA GLU A 10 -15.57 -10.18 3.62
C GLU A 10 -14.49 -11.01 4.34
N GLN A 11 -13.69 -11.77 3.58
CA GLN A 11 -12.60 -12.57 4.14
C GLN A 11 -11.44 -11.71 4.63
N ILE A 12 -11.16 -10.60 3.95
CA ILE A 12 -10.15 -9.62 4.37
C ILE A 12 -10.61 -8.92 5.65
N GLU A 13 -11.86 -8.44 5.70
CA GLU A 13 -12.44 -7.80 6.90
C GLU A 13 -12.39 -8.74 8.11
N ASP A 14 -12.80 -10.00 7.93
CA ASP A 14 -12.69 -11.05 8.96
C ASP A 14 -11.26 -11.26 9.45
N ALA A 15 -10.28 -11.23 8.55
CA ALA A 15 -8.87 -11.38 8.89
C ALA A 15 -8.32 -10.17 9.64
N LEU A 16 -8.69 -8.95 9.24
CA LEU A 16 -8.26 -7.72 9.92
C LEU A 16 -8.84 -7.62 11.32
N GLU A 17 -10.08 -8.04 11.53
CA GLU A 17 -10.71 -8.06 12.85
C GLU A 17 -10.05 -9.09 13.78
N LYS A 18 -9.73 -10.29 13.27
CA LYS A 18 -9.15 -11.38 14.07
C LYS A 18 -7.66 -11.19 14.36
N LEU A 19 -6.88 -10.80 13.35
CA LEU A 19 -5.42 -10.75 13.42
C LEU A 19 -4.90 -9.39 13.89
N ARG A 20 -5.65 -8.32 13.65
CA ARG A 20 -5.33 -6.94 14.03
C ARG A 20 -3.86 -6.55 13.74
N PRO A 21 -3.37 -6.76 12.51
CA PRO A 21 -1.98 -6.43 12.17
C PRO A 21 -1.75 -4.92 12.30
N ALA A 22 -0.51 -4.49 12.53
CA ALA A 22 -0.17 -3.06 12.57
C ALA A 22 -0.45 -2.36 11.23
N TYR A 23 -0.25 -3.07 10.11
CA TYR A 23 -0.46 -2.57 8.75
C TYR A 23 -1.16 -3.59 7.87
N HIS A 24 -1.99 -3.10 6.95
CA HIS A 24 -2.57 -3.85 5.86
C HIS A 24 -2.30 -3.10 4.55
N PHE A 25 -1.54 -3.72 3.65
CA PHE A 25 -1.15 -3.12 2.38
C PHE A 25 -1.92 -3.76 1.23
N PHE A 26 -2.44 -2.93 0.33
CA PHE A 26 -2.97 -3.42 -0.95
C PHE A 26 -2.79 -2.40 -2.08
N GLY A 27 -2.74 -2.91 -3.31
CA GLY A 27 -2.62 -2.12 -4.54
C GLY A 27 -3.72 -2.47 -5.54
N HIS A 28 -3.52 -2.14 -6.82
CA HIS A 28 -4.49 -2.33 -7.90
C HIS A 28 -5.85 -1.65 -7.60
N TYR A 29 -5.77 -0.49 -6.96
CA TYR A 29 -6.93 0.30 -6.54
C TYR A 29 -7.32 1.36 -7.58
N GLY A 30 -6.41 1.76 -8.47
CA GLY A 30 -6.66 2.75 -9.52
C GLY A 30 -6.84 4.19 -9.02
N GLY A 31 -6.47 4.47 -7.77
CA GLY A 31 -6.65 5.78 -7.13
C GLY A 31 -5.38 6.32 -6.46
N PRO A 32 -5.41 7.56 -5.95
CA PRO A 32 -4.29 8.15 -5.22
C PRO A 32 -4.01 7.38 -3.92
N PRO A 33 -2.81 7.53 -3.33
CA PRO A 33 -2.49 6.86 -2.07
C PRO A 33 -3.48 7.25 -0.96
N GLN A 34 -3.85 6.29 -0.12
CA GLN A 34 -4.69 6.50 1.05
C GLN A 34 -4.13 5.72 2.23
N VAL A 35 -3.90 6.41 3.34
CA VAL A 35 -3.57 5.79 4.63
C VAL A 35 -4.69 6.13 5.60
N ARG A 36 -5.34 5.10 6.15
CA ARG A 36 -6.45 5.27 7.10
C ARG A 36 -6.37 4.19 8.17
N THR A 37 -6.74 4.55 9.39
CA THR A 37 -7.01 3.56 10.43
C THR A 37 -8.23 2.74 10.01
N ASP A 38 -8.09 1.43 10.06
CA ASP A 38 -9.15 0.46 9.83
C ASP A 38 -10.24 0.57 10.91
N PRO A 39 -11.51 0.18 10.64
CA PRO A 39 -12.55 0.16 11.66
C PRO A 39 -12.19 -0.59 12.95
N ASN A 40 -11.27 -1.55 12.91
CA ASN A 40 -10.79 -2.27 14.10
C ASN A 40 -9.94 -1.39 15.07
N GLY A 41 -9.64 -0.14 14.70
CA GLY A 41 -8.94 0.86 15.49
C GLY A 41 -7.44 0.63 15.71
N VAL A 42 -6.87 -0.44 15.16
CA VAL A 42 -5.47 -0.85 15.36
C VAL A 42 -4.70 -0.84 14.05
N THR A 43 -5.29 -1.39 12.99
CA THR A 43 -4.61 -1.57 11.72
C THR A 43 -4.57 -0.26 10.94
N LEU A 44 -3.39 0.10 10.43
CA LEU A 44 -3.27 1.12 9.38
C LEU A 44 -3.45 0.45 8.02
N SER A 45 -4.59 0.69 7.39
CA SER A 45 -4.88 0.29 6.01
C SER A 45 -4.22 1.27 5.04
N VAL A 46 -3.31 0.75 4.23
CA VAL A 46 -2.46 1.50 3.30
C VAL A 46 -2.78 1.07 1.87
N LYS A 47 -3.23 2.06 1.09
CA LYS A 47 -3.39 1.98 -0.37
C LYS A 47 -2.32 2.86 -0.98
N LEU A 48 -1.46 2.30 -1.82
CA LEU A 48 -0.55 3.10 -2.64
C LEU A 48 -1.20 3.38 -3.98
N ALA A 49 -0.75 4.45 -4.65
CA ALA A 49 -1.08 4.63 -6.05
C ALA A 49 -0.49 3.48 -6.87
N ASP A 50 -1.15 3.15 -7.98
CA ASP A 50 -0.62 2.14 -8.88
C ASP A 50 0.68 2.66 -9.53
N LEU A 51 1.62 1.75 -9.73
CA LEU A 51 2.83 2.06 -10.46
C LEU A 51 2.58 1.83 -11.95
N HIS A 52 2.41 2.92 -12.72
CA HIS A 52 2.44 2.84 -14.17
C HIS A 52 3.69 3.51 -14.74
N TRP A 53 4.24 2.87 -15.76
CA TRP A 53 5.23 3.48 -16.63
C TRP A 53 4.47 4.01 -17.84
N GLU A 54 3.94 5.23 -17.77
CA GLU A 54 3.36 5.86 -18.96
C GLU A 54 4.40 5.90 -20.09
N ARG A 55 3.96 5.70 -21.33
CA ARG A 55 4.83 5.80 -22.51
C ARG A 55 5.29 7.24 -22.69
N GLY A 56 6.42 7.59 -22.09
CA GLY A 56 7.09 8.89 -22.25
C GLY A 56 7.63 9.49 -20.95
N THR A 57 7.08 9.10 -19.79
CA THR A 57 7.60 9.50 -18.48
C THR A 57 7.97 8.25 -17.71
N PHE A 58 9.27 7.98 -17.67
CA PHE A 58 9.81 6.87 -16.90
C PHE A 58 9.95 7.23 -15.41
N VAL A 59 9.03 8.00 -14.84
CA VAL A 59 9.17 8.54 -13.49
C VAL A 59 8.14 7.87 -12.60
N LEU A 60 8.54 7.46 -11.39
CA LEU A 60 7.62 6.91 -10.38
C LEU A 60 6.45 7.88 -10.15
N GLU A 61 5.22 7.35 -10.22
CA GLU A 61 4.03 8.12 -9.88
C GLU A 61 4.06 8.54 -8.40
N LYS A 62 3.59 9.76 -8.12
CA LYS A 62 3.50 10.28 -6.75
C LYS A 62 2.65 9.33 -5.89
N GLY A 63 3.20 8.91 -4.76
CA GLY A 63 2.49 8.04 -3.83
C GLY A 63 2.35 6.58 -4.25
N SER A 64 3.04 6.15 -5.32
CA SER A 64 3.18 4.75 -5.68
C SER A 64 4.20 3.99 -4.81
N MET A 65 4.93 4.72 -3.97
CA MET A 65 5.95 4.17 -3.07
C MET A 65 5.68 4.57 -1.62
N GLY A 66 5.98 3.66 -0.70
CA GLY A 66 5.99 3.94 0.73
C GLY A 66 7.24 3.36 1.40
N LEU A 67 7.66 3.99 2.49
CA LEU A 67 8.77 3.55 3.33
C LEU A 67 8.22 3.05 4.66
N LEU A 68 8.40 1.75 4.92
CA LEU A 68 8.16 1.15 6.23
C LEU A 68 9.48 1.09 7.00
N ARG A 69 9.54 1.73 8.16
CA ARG A 69 10.60 1.55 9.15
C ARG A 69 10.04 0.71 10.27
N TRP A 70 10.66 -0.43 10.56
CA TRP A 70 10.20 -1.36 11.56
C TRP A 70 11.35 -1.77 12.48
N GLN A 71 11.27 -1.41 13.75
CA GLN A 71 12.20 -1.88 14.78
C GLN A 71 11.53 -2.97 15.63
N ASN A 72 10.30 -2.73 16.06
CA ASN A 72 9.46 -3.67 16.79
C ASN A 72 7.99 -3.22 16.73
N GLN A 73 7.11 -3.90 17.46
CA GLN A 73 5.67 -3.66 17.47
C GLN A 73 5.25 -2.26 17.98
N GLU A 74 6.07 -1.58 18.76
CA GLU A 74 5.77 -0.24 19.28
C GLU A 74 6.56 0.85 18.52
N GLN A 75 7.65 0.46 17.87
CA GLN A 75 8.56 1.36 17.18
C GLN A 75 8.59 1.03 15.69
N HIS A 76 7.56 1.51 15.00
CA HIS A 76 7.43 1.43 13.57
C HIS A 76 6.76 2.67 13.01
N SER A 77 7.05 2.98 11.75
CA SER A 77 6.44 4.10 11.04
C SER A 77 6.31 3.78 9.57
N PHE A 78 5.21 4.22 8.96
CA PHE A 78 5.02 4.15 7.53
C PHE A 78 4.83 5.55 6.96
N THR A 79 5.45 5.85 5.81
CA THR A 79 5.30 7.13 5.14
C THR A 79 5.17 6.89 3.65
N VAL A 80 4.14 7.47 3.03
CA VAL A 80 4.01 7.53 1.57
C VAL A 80 5.01 8.56 1.06
N LEU A 81 5.89 8.16 0.14
CA LEU A 81 6.94 9.02 -0.36
C LEU A 81 6.41 9.94 -1.48
N ASP A 82 6.85 11.20 -1.43
CA ASP A 82 6.54 12.25 -2.42
C ASP A 82 7.79 13.09 -2.73
N ASP A 83 8.98 12.52 -2.51
CA ASP A 83 10.20 13.28 -2.64
C ASP A 83 10.60 13.49 -4.11
N PRO A 84 11.15 14.67 -4.47
CA PRO A 84 11.60 14.95 -5.83
C PRO A 84 12.64 13.97 -6.38
N TRP A 85 13.51 13.41 -5.52
CA TRP A 85 14.54 12.45 -5.93
C TRP A 85 13.95 11.12 -6.44
N LEU A 86 12.71 10.79 -6.09
CA LEU A 86 12.03 9.61 -6.67
C LEU A 86 11.84 9.73 -8.19
N LYS A 87 11.88 10.96 -8.72
CA LYS A 87 11.82 11.21 -10.16
C LYS A 87 13.09 10.83 -10.92
N GLU A 88 14.15 10.50 -10.19
CA GLU A 88 15.39 9.99 -10.77
C GLU A 88 15.31 8.48 -11.03
N TYR A 89 14.38 7.77 -10.38
CA TYR A 89 14.13 6.36 -10.67
C TYR A 89 13.21 6.20 -11.85
N ASN A 90 13.68 5.36 -12.76
CA ASN A 90 13.00 5.01 -13.96
C ASN A 90 13.04 3.52 -14.21
N ILE A 91 12.33 3.07 -15.24
CA ILE A 91 12.25 1.65 -15.61
C ILE A 91 13.64 1.00 -15.80
N HIS A 92 14.68 1.78 -16.10
CA HIS A 92 16.05 1.30 -16.27
C HIS A 92 16.90 1.40 -14.99
N THR A 93 16.58 2.30 -14.05
CA THR A 93 17.40 2.55 -12.85
C THR A 93 16.81 1.97 -11.56
N TRP A 94 15.51 1.68 -11.53
CA TRP A 94 14.83 1.05 -10.39
C TRP A 94 15.38 -0.32 -9.95
N PRO A 95 15.89 -1.21 -10.84
CA PRO A 95 16.42 -2.51 -10.41
C PRO A 95 17.66 -2.47 -9.51
N HIS A 96 18.24 -1.29 -9.29
CA HIS A 96 19.47 -1.11 -8.49
C HIS A 96 19.22 -0.64 -7.05
N LEU A 97 17.96 -0.70 -6.58
CA LEU A 97 17.55 -0.44 -5.20
C LEU A 97 17.57 -1.71 -4.33
#